data_AF-A0A925VB34-F1
#
_entry.id   AF-A0A925VB34-F1
#
_cell.length_a   1.000
_cell.length_b   1.000
_cell.length_c   1.000
_cell.angle_alpha   90.00
_cell.angle_beta   90.00
_cell.angle_gamma   90.00
#
_symmetry.space_group_name_H-M   'P 1'
#
loop_
_entity.id
_entity.type
_entity.pdbx_description
1 polymer ?
#
loop_
_entity_poly.entity_id
_entity_poly.type
_entity_poly.pdbx_seq_one_letter_code
_entity_poly.pdbx_strand_id
1 'polypeptide(L)'
;RIPGTRARLARLAAGSDFLASSATRMVAVGIPDHRSVRIWLRSDRPGEHTVELVTSDGTSRGGGFVVSDDPAFDGTAVVRIPEDTGGDDLQPGTEHRYIVRAADGTLIGSGRFTTAPRSAAEAGERIVLAIASCHQPFEDDGSIRETSLALLDALPSTFARAGVSVLMLLGDQMYTDLPAGHSLFDEAGFRRMAPPGRATVLDCTRAEVRAILQRRYRAFWKIDALAQLMADLPTLCMLDDHELVDNFGSDPQHASPRWAEFVAGALDAFHDYQGLRAHDRPRGAAFPTAFVWGPLAALVLDLRSQRNASEERIELMSEDQWHVLDDFLDAQRERPVLVLGLTVPLLHVPEWVVTVGSRIAPAGSAAYERWTHPLVRAQRDRLTHRLLSHRRAAPQQRVILVSGDVHVGTVCEIRFDDELPMLQVVSSAVSNLENVAVRVGSSKIAELGPEFETAAGVRCSAKLLPGCDGKTSNPHRHLNAGLIELQRHGDGWQVRVRLLGIGEGHEAAIGFDSGPWPPAPSGP
;
A
#
# COMPACT_ATOMS: atom_id res chain seq x y z
N ARG A 1 19.80 13.70 22.17
CA ARG A 1 20.72 12.54 22.02
C ARG A 1 20.06 11.36 22.72
N ILE A 2 19.47 10.43 21.95
CA ILE A 2 18.76 9.27 22.52
C ILE A 2 19.81 8.26 23.01
N PRO A 3 19.76 7.78 24.26
CA PRO A 3 20.58 6.64 24.70
C PRO A 3 20.16 5.39 23.93
N GLY A 4 21.08 4.77 23.19
CA GLY A 4 20.82 3.54 22.42
C GLY A 4 21.19 3.62 20.93
N THR A 5 21.30 4.82 20.37
CA THR A 5 21.60 5.01 18.94
C THR A 5 22.96 4.42 18.55
N ARG A 6 24.00 4.58 19.38
CA ARG A 6 25.35 4.03 19.10
C ARG A 6 25.42 2.50 19.06
N ALA A 7 24.65 1.81 19.91
CA ALA A 7 24.63 0.34 19.94
C ALA A 7 23.80 -0.23 18.76
N ARG A 8 22.73 0.45 18.37
CA ARG A 8 21.95 0.16 17.15
C ARG A 8 22.78 0.43 15.89
N LEU A 9 23.51 1.53 15.84
CA LEU A 9 24.42 1.90 14.75
C LEU A 9 25.55 0.90 14.57
N ALA A 10 26.11 0.35 15.66
CA ALA A 10 27.12 -0.71 15.58
C ALA A 10 26.54 -2.03 15.03
N ARG A 11 25.26 -2.36 15.28
CA ARG A 11 24.58 -3.52 14.69
C ARG A 11 24.23 -3.31 13.21
N LEU A 12 23.80 -2.11 12.83
CA LEU A 12 23.47 -1.76 11.44
C LEU A 12 24.73 -1.68 10.55
N ALA A 13 25.82 -1.13 11.07
CA ALA A 13 27.11 -1.05 10.36
C ALA A 13 27.82 -2.41 10.25
N ALA A 14 27.61 -3.34 11.19
CA ALA A 14 28.21 -4.67 11.15
C ALA A 14 27.47 -5.68 10.25
N GLY A 15 26.32 -5.30 9.66
CA GLY A 15 25.49 -6.13 8.78
C GLY A 15 25.28 -5.54 7.38
N SER A 16 26.29 -4.84 6.85
CA SER A 16 26.24 -3.99 5.63
C SER A 16 26.08 -4.71 4.30
N ASP A 17 25.62 -5.96 4.30
CA ASP A 17 25.18 -6.64 3.09
C ASP A 17 23.64 -6.65 3.10
N PHE A 18 23.07 -6.00 2.08
CA PHE A 18 21.64 -5.88 1.82
C PHE A 18 20.87 -7.18 2.14
N LEU A 19 21.45 -8.33 1.77
CA LEU A 19 20.86 -9.66 1.90
C LEU A 19 21.27 -10.42 3.18
N ALA A 20 22.40 -10.10 3.81
CA ALA A 20 22.96 -10.88 4.92
C ALA A 20 22.19 -10.72 6.24
N SER A 21 21.37 -9.67 6.38
CA SER A 21 20.55 -9.37 7.57
C SER A 21 19.05 -9.53 7.32
N SER A 22 18.67 -10.53 6.51
CA SER A 22 17.27 -10.82 6.16
C SER A 22 16.41 -11.17 7.38
N ALA A 23 15.19 -10.63 7.46
CA ALA A 23 14.23 -10.98 8.50
C ALA A 23 13.84 -12.47 8.44
N THR A 24 14.10 -13.21 9.51
CA THR A 24 13.80 -14.65 9.56
C THR A 24 12.48 -14.98 10.24
N ARG A 25 11.96 -14.09 11.08
CA ARG A 25 10.70 -14.27 11.79
C ARG A 25 9.93 -12.97 11.77
N MET A 26 8.68 -13.03 11.33
CA MET A 26 7.82 -11.88 11.18
C MET A 26 6.38 -12.28 11.43
N VAL A 27 5.59 -11.33 11.91
CA VAL A 27 4.14 -11.43 11.96
C VAL A 27 3.53 -10.15 11.41
N ALA A 28 2.35 -10.26 10.82
CA ALA A 28 1.58 -9.12 10.37
C ALA A 28 0.09 -9.39 10.49
N VAL A 29 -0.69 -8.35 10.77
CA VAL A 29 -2.15 -8.44 10.88
C VAL A 29 -2.76 -8.06 9.53
N GLY A 30 -3.58 -8.95 8.95
CA GLY A 30 -4.50 -8.57 7.88
C GLY A 30 -5.61 -7.66 8.40
N ILE A 31 -6.47 -7.14 7.53
CA ILE A 31 -7.61 -6.34 8.00
C ILE A 31 -8.65 -7.27 8.64
N PRO A 32 -8.90 -7.19 9.96
CA PRO A 32 -9.95 -7.97 10.58
C PRO A 32 -11.31 -7.43 10.14
N ASP A 33 -12.29 -8.33 10.05
CA ASP A 33 -13.68 -7.90 10.05
C ASP A 33 -14.19 -7.78 11.50
N HIS A 34 -15.51 -7.83 11.69
CA HIS A 34 -16.11 -7.71 13.01
C HIS A 34 -16.18 -9.03 13.80
N ARG A 35 -15.70 -10.14 13.23
CA ARG A 35 -15.80 -11.52 13.74
C ARG A 35 -14.50 -12.31 13.62
N SER A 36 -13.59 -11.95 12.73
CA SER A 36 -12.37 -12.71 12.50
C SER A 36 -11.19 -11.84 12.09
N VAL A 37 -10.00 -12.46 12.12
CA VAL A 37 -8.75 -11.86 11.68
C VAL A 37 -7.87 -12.89 10.98
N ARG A 38 -7.04 -12.42 10.05
CA ARG A 38 -5.91 -13.18 9.49
C ARG A 38 -4.62 -12.69 10.13
N ILE A 39 -3.87 -13.60 10.77
CA ILE A 39 -2.51 -13.32 11.21
C ILE A 39 -1.56 -14.00 10.23
N TRP A 40 -0.84 -13.20 9.46
CA TRP A 40 0.25 -13.66 8.61
C TRP A 40 1.52 -13.81 9.44
N LEU A 41 2.34 -14.78 9.07
CA LEU A 41 3.67 -14.96 9.63
C LEU A 41 4.66 -15.45 8.58
N ARG A 42 5.93 -15.22 8.88
CA ARG A 42 7.05 -16.00 8.35
C ARG A 42 7.77 -16.66 9.52
N SER A 43 7.97 -17.97 9.44
CA SER A 43 8.74 -18.76 10.41
C SER A 43 9.99 -19.36 9.77
N ASP A 44 11.10 -19.40 10.51
CA ASP A 44 12.28 -20.20 10.18
C ASP A 44 12.18 -21.65 10.71
N ARG A 45 11.06 -22.00 11.33
CA ARG A 45 10.73 -23.34 11.81
C ARG A 45 9.52 -23.84 11.03
N PRO A 46 9.62 -24.96 10.29
CA PRO A 46 8.44 -25.63 9.77
C PRO A 46 7.78 -26.47 10.87
N GLY A 47 6.57 -26.97 10.59
CA GLY A 47 5.79 -27.85 11.46
C GLY A 47 4.79 -27.10 12.34
N GLU A 48 4.48 -27.70 13.49
CA GLU A 48 3.46 -27.21 14.43
C GLU A 48 3.82 -25.84 15.04
N HIS A 49 2.83 -24.95 15.07
CA HIS A 49 2.86 -23.63 15.67
C HIS A 49 1.61 -23.41 16.50
N THR A 50 1.65 -22.43 17.40
CA THR A 50 0.48 -21.97 18.14
C THR A 50 0.32 -20.47 17.97
N VAL A 51 -0.94 -20.03 17.91
CA VAL A 51 -1.31 -18.63 18.08
C VAL A 51 -2.17 -18.49 19.34
N GLU A 52 -1.83 -17.52 20.16
CA GLU A 52 -2.55 -17.17 21.39
C GLU A 52 -3.09 -15.76 21.23
N LEU A 53 -4.40 -15.56 21.37
CA LEU A 53 -5.08 -14.28 21.52
C LEU A 53 -5.33 -13.98 22.99
N VAL A 54 -4.85 -12.83 23.45
CA VAL A 54 -5.11 -12.30 24.78
C VAL A 54 -6.04 -11.09 24.64
N THR A 55 -7.22 -11.17 25.23
CA THR A 55 -8.20 -10.09 25.28
C THR A 55 -7.90 -9.12 26.42
N SER A 56 -8.59 -7.97 26.42
CA SER A 56 -8.43 -6.92 27.43
C SER A 56 -8.79 -7.34 28.86
N ASP A 57 -9.69 -8.33 29.02
CA ASP A 57 -10.05 -8.93 30.31
C ASP A 57 -9.05 -9.98 30.81
N GLY A 58 -7.98 -10.22 30.06
CA GLY A 58 -6.92 -11.18 30.40
C GLY A 58 -7.26 -12.63 30.06
N THR A 59 -8.41 -12.90 29.45
CA THR A 59 -8.69 -14.23 28.92
C THR A 59 -7.79 -14.52 27.71
N SER A 60 -7.35 -15.77 27.62
CA SER A 60 -6.49 -16.24 26.55
C SER A 60 -7.17 -17.38 25.82
N ARG A 61 -7.18 -17.31 24.49
CA ARG A 61 -7.66 -18.37 23.61
C ARG A 61 -6.73 -18.52 22.44
N GLY A 62 -6.58 -19.73 21.92
CA GLY A 62 -5.63 -19.98 20.85
C GLY A 62 -5.81 -21.36 20.25
N GLY A 63 -5.07 -21.60 19.18
CA GLY A 63 -5.10 -22.88 18.47
C GLY A 63 -3.75 -23.20 17.85
N GLY A 64 -3.58 -24.48 17.55
CA GLY A 64 -2.44 -24.98 16.79
C GLY A 64 -2.67 -24.82 15.28
N PHE A 65 -1.61 -24.59 14.53
CA PHE A 65 -1.63 -24.60 13.06
C PHE A 65 -0.26 -25.06 12.53
N VAL A 66 -0.20 -25.46 11.26
CA VAL A 66 1.03 -25.99 10.66
C VAL A 66 1.62 -25.00 9.67
N VAL A 67 2.92 -24.73 9.81
CA VAL A 67 3.73 -24.05 8.80
C VAL A 67 4.39 -25.11 7.92
N SER A 68 4.19 -25.03 6.62
CA SER A 68 4.77 -25.98 5.65
C SER A 68 6.30 -25.99 5.70
N ASP A 69 6.89 -27.16 5.47
CA ASP A 69 8.32 -27.33 5.19
C ASP A 69 8.67 -27.19 3.70
N ASP A 70 7.67 -27.00 2.83
CA ASP A 70 7.89 -26.73 1.41
C ASP A 70 8.69 -25.43 1.23
N PRO A 71 9.92 -25.50 0.67
CA PRO A 71 10.75 -24.32 0.48
C PRO A 71 10.09 -23.27 -0.42
N ALA A 72 9.14 -23.65 -1.28
CA ALA A 72 8.41 -22.72 -2.14
C ALA A 72 7.57 -21.72 -1.33
N PHE A 73 7.15 -22.05 -0.10
CA PHE A 73 6.39 -21.14 0.75
C PHE A 73 7.28 -20.26 1.65
N ASP A 74 8.59 -20.50 1.69
CA ASP A 74 9.54 -19.72 2.50
C ASP A 74 9.12 -19.53 3.97
N GLY A 75 8.46 -20.55 4.55
CA GLY A 75 7.93 -20.52 5.90
C GLY A 75 6.79 -19.51 6.12
N THR A 76 6.19 -18.98 5.05
CA THR A 76 5.04 -18.06 5.13
C THR A 76 3.73 -18.82 5.30
N ALA A 77 2.94 -18.39 6.27
CA ALA A 77 1.64 -18.97 6.59
C ALA A 77 0.67 -17.90 7.07
N VAL A 78 -0.62 -18.26 7.08
CA VAL A 78 -1.69 -17.46 7.69
C VAL A 78 -2.49 -18.37 8.59
N VAL A 79 -2.85 -17.86 9.76
CA VAL A 79 -3.86 -18.44 10.63
C VAL A 79 -5.07 -17.50 10.67
N ARG A 80 -6.25 -18.04 10.35
CA ARG A 80 -7.55 -17.36 10.45
C ARG A 80 -8.15 -17.65 11.81
N ILE A 81 -8.55 -16.62 12.51
CA ILE A 81 -9.06 -16.74 13.87
C ILE A 81 -10.48 -16.16 13.90
N PRO A 82 -11.50 -16.94 14.30
CA PRO A 82 -11.42 -18.26 14.92
C PRO A 82 -11.37 -19.46 13.95
N GLU A 83 -11.46 -19.29 12.63
CA GLU A 83 -11.74 -20.37 11.68
C GLU A 83 -10.75 -21.54 11.76
N ASP A 84 -9.46 -21.26 11.88
CA ASP A 84 -8.41 -22.28 11.94
C ASP A 84 -8.07 -22.68 13.40
N THR A 85 -8.41 -21.86 14.39
CA THR A 85 -8.11 -22.13 15.81
C THR A 85 -9.27 -22.73 16.60
N GLY A 86 -10.48 -22.67 16.04
CA GLY A 86 -11.73 -22.94 16.75
C GLY A 86 -12.15 -21.82 17.72
N GLY A 87 -13.34 -21.99 18.30
CA GLY A 87 -13.94 -21.05 19.24
C GLY A 87 -15.01 -20.14 18.62
N ASP A 88 -15.58 -19.27 19.45
CA ASP A 88 -16.59 -18.29 19.02
C ASP A 88 -15.98 -17.13 18.23
N ASP A 89 -16.83 -16.40 17.50
CA ASP A 89 -16.43 -15.17 16.82
C ASP A 89 -15.69 -14.19 17.73
N LEU A 90 -14.79 -13.40 17.14
CA LEU A 90 -14.26 -12.22 17.79
C LEU A 90 -15.39 -11.21 18.03
N GLN A 91 -15.26 -10.42 19.11
CA GLN A 91 -16.21 -9.36 19.40
C GLN A 91 -15.88 -8.12 18.55
N PRO A 92 -16.87 -7.44 17.93
CA PRO A 92 -16.63 -6.22 17.17
C PRO A 92 -15.97 -5.10 18.00
N GLY A 93 -15.14 -4.26 17.36
CA GLY A 93 -14.55 -3.08 17.99
C GLY A 93 -13.68 -3.37 19.22
N THR A 94 -13.15 -4.59 19.34
CA THR A 94 -12.43 -5.06 20.53
C THR A 94 -10.93 -5.18 20.25
N GLU A 95 -10.10 -4.66 21.16
CA GLU A 95 -8.65 -4.83 21.09
C GLU A 95 -8.25 -6.25 21.52
N HIS A 96 -7.38 -6.86 20.72
CA HIS A 96 -6.76 -8.15 20.96
C HIS A 96 -5.24 -8.01 20.87
N ARG A 97 -4.52 -8.72 21.75
CA ARG A 97 -3.10 -9.00 21.57
C ARG A 97 -2.93 -10.41 21.07
N TYR A 98 -1.87 -10.67 20.32
CA TYR A 98 -1.57 -12.02 19.86
C TYR A 98 -0.10 -12.36 20.01
N ILE A 99 0.18 -13.65 20.20
CA ILE A 99 1.53 -14.21 20.29
C ILE A 99 1.57 -15.48 19.43
N VAL A 100 2.59 -15.60 18.58
CA VAL A 100 2.81 -16.77 17.72
C VAL A 100 4.11 -17.47 18.12
N ARG A 101 4.05 -18.78 18.33
CA ARG A 101 5.20 -19.62 18.71
C ARG A 101 5.29 -20.87 17.86
N ALA A 102 6.51 -21.34 17.60
CA ALA A 102 6.75 -22.69 17.10
C ALA A 102 6.59 -23.73 18.22
N ALA A 103 6.45 -25.00 17.87
CA ALA A 103 6.29 -26.11 18.82
C ALA A 103 7.41 -26.23 19.86
N ASP A 104 8.63 -25.81 19.53
CA ASP A 104 9.78 -25.78 20.46
C ASP A 104 9.77 -24.58 21.42
N GLY A 105 8.70 -23.76 21.39
CA GLY A 105 8.51 -22.57 22.22
C GLY A 105 9.14 -21.30 21.64
N THR A 106 9.86 -21.39 20.51
CA THR A 106 10.48 -20.24 19.84
C THR A 106 9.42 -19.20 19.48
N LEU A 107 9.62 -17.96 19.92
CA LEU A 107 8.77 -16.83 19.54
C LEU A 107 8.99 -16.50 18.05
N ILE A 108 7.90 -16.54 17.28
CA ILE A 108 7.87 -16.07 15.89
C ILE A 108 7.57 -14.58 15.86
N GLY A 109 6.58 -14.13 16.65
CA GLY A 109 6.27 -12.72 16.80
C GLY A 109 5.04 -12.51 17.67
N SER A 110 4.75 -11.24 17.94
CA SER A 110 3.58 -10.82 18.71
C SER A 110 3.18 -9.42 18.29
N GLY A 111 1.91 -9.07 18.51
CA GLY A 111 1.41 -7.74 18.22
C GLY A 111 0.01 -7.54 18.77
N ARG A 112 -0.72 -6.60 18.17
CA ARG A 112 -2.10 -6.30 18.53
C ARG A 112 -2.93 -5.91 17.32
N PHE A 113 -4.24 -5.97 17.46
CA PHE A 113 -5.19 -5.45 16.49
C PHE A 113 -6.51 -5.11 17.19
N THR A 114 -7.38 -4.38 16.50
CA THR A 114 -8.77 -4.19 16.90
C THR A 114 -9.66 -4.75 15.80
N THR A 115 -10.70 -5.48 16.14
CA THR A 115 -11.70 -5.93 15.15
C THR A 115 -12.51 -4.75 14.61
N ALA A 116 -12.96 -4.84 13.36
CA ALA A 116 -13.77 -3.78 12.77
C ALA A 116 -15.09 -3.60 13.54
N PRO A 117 -15.60 -2.37 13.71
CA PRO A 117 -16.98 -2.16 14.10
C PRO A 117 -17.92 -2.74 13.04
N ARG A 118 -19.01 -3.37 13.45
CA ARG A 118 -19.97 -4.00 12.52
C ARG A 118 -20.67 -2.98 11.62
N SER A 119 -20.94 -1.79 12.15
CA SER A 119 -21.73 -0.76 11.48
C SER A 119 -21.25 0.65 11.83
N ALA A 120 -21.71 1.65 11.07
CA ALA A 120 -21.47 3.06 11.36
C ALA A 120 -22.02 3.49 12.73
N ALA A 121 -23.10 2.86 13.21
CA ALA A 121 -23.72 3.16 14.51
C ALA A 121 -22.88 2.62 15.68
N GLU A 122 -22.31 1.43 15.52
CA GLU A 122 -21.45 0.76 16.52
C GLU A 122 -20.00 1.29 16.51
N ALA A 123 -19.60 2.06 15.50
CA ALA A 123 -18.29 2.70 15.47
C ALA A 123 -18.18 3.77 16.57
N GLY A 124 -16.98 3.90 17.14
CA GLY A 124 -16.64 5.00 18.05
C GLY A 124 -16.63 6.36 17.35
N GLU A 125 -16.41 7.44 18.09
CA GLU A 125 -16.51 8.81 17.58
C GLU A 125 -15.44 9.20 16.54
N ARG A 126 -14.37 8.40 16.41
CA ARG A 126 -13.23 8.67 15.52
C ARG A 126 -12.65 7.38 14.96
N ILE A 127 -12.37 7.38 13.66
CA ILE A 127 -11.61 6.35 12.95
C ILE A 127 -10.47 7.04 12.21
N VAL A 128 -9.28 6.45 12.23
CA VAL A 128 -8.12 7.01 11.55
C VAL A 128 -7.51 5.94 10.64
N LEU A 129 -7.51 6.22 9.35
CA LEU A 129 -6.85 5.44 8.32
C LEU A 129 -5.48 6.07 8.02
N ALA A 130 -4.40 5.31 8.11
CA ALA A 130 -3.08 5.74 7.66
C ALA A 130 -2.80 5.19 6.27
N ILE A 131 -2.12 5.98 5.43
CA ILE A 131 -1.65 5.57 4.11
C ILE A 131 -0.16 5.87 3.94
N ALA A 132 0.56 5.01 3.24
CA ALA A 132 1.98 5.18 2.90
C ALA A 132 2.36 4.32 1.68
N SER A 133 3.42 4.67 0.95
CA SER A 133 3.97 3.87 -0.15
C SER A 133 5.48 4.11 -0.31
N CYS A 134 6.12 3.40 -1.23
CA CYS A 134 7.50 3.64 -1.68
C CYS A 134 8.53 3.50 -0.54
N HIS A 135 8.68 2.26 -0.07
CA HIS A 135 9.61 1.85 0.97
C HIS A 135 10.97 1.45 0.37
N GLN A 136 11.81 2.43 0.09
CA GLN A 136 13.21 2.23 -0.33
C GLN A 136 14.14 2.99 0.63
N PRO A 137 14.66 2.34 1.69
CA PRO A 137 15.59 2.98 2.61
C PRO A 137 17.07 2.75 2.29
N PHE A 138 17.41 2.15 1.14
CA PHE A 138 18.74 1.63 0.85
C PHE A 138 19.52 2.49 -0.14
N GLU A 139 20.80 2.71 0.14
CA GLU A 139 21.77 3.26 -0.80
C GLU A 139 22.14 2.23 -1.89
N ASP A 140 22.84 2.69 -2.93
CA ASP A 140 23.30 1.84 -4.05
C ASP A 140 24.16 0.65 -3.61
N ASP A 141 24.97 0.84 -2.56
CA ASP A 141 25.80 -0.20 -1.97
C ASP A 141 25.01 -1.15 -1.05
N GLY A 142 23.70 -0.96 -0.90
CA GLY A 142 22.81 -1.78 -0.09
C GLY A 142 22.79 -1.44 1.38
N SER A 143 23.58 -0.45 1.82
CA SER A 143 23.52 0.10 3.18
C SER A 143 22.24 0.92 3.38
N ILE A 144 21.83 1.11 4.63
CA ILE A 144 20.63 1.87 4.95
C ILE A 144 20.96 3.35 5.08
N ARG A 145 20.20 4.21 4.39
CA ARG A 145 20.26 5.67 4.54
C ARG A 145 19.49 6.10 5.79
N GLU A 146 20.18 6.64 6.79
CA GLU A 146 19.56 7.04 8.07
C GLU A 146 18.41 8.06 7.88
N THR A 147 18.59 9.02 6.98
CA THR A 147 17.54 10.02 6.68
C THR A 147 16.32 9.41 6.00
N SER A 148 16.46 8.30 5.26
CA SER A 148 15.33 7.55 4.71
C SER A 148 14.50 6.86 5.78
N LEU A 149 15.11 6.51 6.92
CA LEU A 149 14.39 5.87 8.02
C LEU A 149 13.72 6.85 8.99
N ALA A 150 14.13 8.12 8.99
CA ALA A 150 13.71 9.07 10.02
C ALA A 150 12.19 9.12 10.21
N LEU A 151 11.42 9.21 9.11
CA LEU A 151 9.95 9.23 9.20
C LEU A 151 9.42 7.88 9.68
N LEU A 152 9.84 6.81 9.03
CA LEU A 152 9.37 5.45 9.31
C LEU A 152 9.59 5.07 10.79
N ASP A 153 10.75 5.40 11.37
CA ASP A 153 11.07 5.18 12.79
C ASP A 153 10.14 5.97 13.74
N ALA A 154 9.64 7.13 13.31
CA ALA A 154 8.73 7.95 14.12
C ALA A 154 7.24 7.51 14.01
N LEU A 155 6.87 6.79 12.94
CA LEU A 155 5.49 6.41 12.66
C LEU A 155 4.85 5.52 13.74
N PRO A 156 5.47 4.46 14.29
CA PRO A 156 4.82 3.60 15.29
C PRO A 156 4.26 4.39 16.48
N SER A 157 5.07 5.28 17.06
CA SER A 157 4.65 6.10 18.19
C SER A 157 3.59 7.14 17.79
N THR A 158 3.72 7.69 16.58
CA THR A 158 2.84 8.74 16.06
C THR A 158 1.47 8.19 15.73
N PHE A 159 1.41 7.01 15.08
CA PHE A 159 0.17 6.31 14.75
C PHE A 159 -0.55 5.81 15.99
N ALA A 160 0.20 5.31 16.99
CA ALA A 160 -0.38 4.95 18.28
C ALA A 160 -1.04 6.16 18.97
N ARG A 161 -0.36 7.32 19.01
CA ARG A 161 -0.94 8.56 19.57
C ARG A 161 -2.13 9.09 18.76
N ALA A 162 -2.08 8.93 17.44
CA ALA A 162 -3.17 9.37 16.56
C ALA A 162 -4.41 8.47 16.65
N GLY A 163 -4.27 7.24 17.17
CA GLY A 163 -5.34 6.25 17.21
C GLY A 163 -5.61 5.63 15.84
N VAL A 164 -4.55 5.38 15.05
CA VAL A 164 -4.66 4.72 13.75
C VAL A 164 -5.31 3.35 13.92
N SER A 165 -6.39 3.13 13.18
CA SER A 165 -7.19 1.91 13.18
C SER A 165 -6.74 0.93 12.10
N VAL A 166 -6.35 1.45 10.93
CA VAL A 166 -5.94 0.67 9.77
C VAL A 166 -4.79 1.37 9.05
N LEU A 167 -3.82 0.61 8.55
CA LEU A 167 -2.75 1.05 7.67
C LEU A 167 -2.95 0.48 6.26
N MET A 168 -2.92 1.32 5.24
CA MET A 168 -2.85 0.91 3.83
C MET A 168 -1.46 1.24 3.28
N LEU A 169 -0.74 0.20 2.85
CA LEU A 169 0.51 0.34 2.12
C LEU A 169 0.20 0.25 0.61
N LEU A 170 0.30 1.36 -0.09
CA LEU A 170 -0.26 1.59 -1.42
C LEU A 170 0.76 1.33 -2.53
N GLY A 171 1.55 0.24 -2.44
CA GLY A 171 2.53 -0.11 -3.45
C GLY A 171 3.97 0.17 -3.05
N ASP A 172 4.90 -0.54 -3.68
CA ASP A 172 6.35 -0.41 -3.49
C ASP A 172 6.79 -0.69 -2.04
N GLN A 173 6.36 -1.81 -1.47
CA GLN A 173 6.84 -2.28 -0.17
C GLN A 173 8.21 -2.95 -0.27
N MET A 174 8.64 -3.26 -1.48
CA MET A 174 9.98 -3.68 -1.86
C MET A 174 10.29 -3.22 -3.28
N TYR A 175 11.56 -3.24 -3.67
CA TYR A 175 12.00 -2.94 -5.02
C TYR A 175 12.85 -4.07 -5.60
N THR A 176 12.50 -4.56 -6.78
CA THR A 176 13.21 -5.60 -7.55
C THR A 176 14.45 -5.04 -8.26
N ASP A 177 14.34 -3.79 -8.64
CA ASP A 177 15.22 -3.04 -9.52
C ASP A 177 16.00 -1.93 -8.79
N LEU A 178 15.64 -1.64 -7.53
CA LEU A 178 16.38 -0.76 -6.63
C LEU A 178 16.80 -1.47 -5.34
N PRO A 179 17.91 -1.03 -4.70
CA PRO A 179 18.84 0.02 -5.14
C PRO A 179 19.65 -0.38 -6.37
N ALA A 180 20.20 0.58 -7.12
CA ALA A 180 20.77 0.34 -8.45
C ALA A 180 21.90 -0.70 -8.44
N GLY A 181 22.80 -0.65 -7.45
CA GLY A 181 23.89 -1.63 -7.29
C GLY A 181 23.43 -3.04 -6.87
N HIS A 182 22.14 -3.23 -6.61
CA HIS A 182 21.49 -4.51 -6.27
C HIS A 182 20.25 -4.78 -7.15
N SER A 183 20.10 -4.08 -8.27
CA SER A 183 19.01 -4.31 -9.21
C SER A 183 19.09 -5.73 -9.76
N LEU A 184 17.95 -6.43 -9.86
CA LEU A 184 17.89 -7.73 -10.54
C LEU A 184 17.97 -7.61 -12.06
N PHE A 185 17.81 -6.39 -12.59
CA PHE A 185 17.93 -6.07 -14.01
C PHE A 185 19.30 -5.47 -14.38
N ASP A 186 20.16 -5.24 -13.38
CA ASP A 186 21.59 -4.97 -13.58
C ASP A 186 22.40 -6.27 -13.46
N GLU A 187 23.40 -6.45 -14.32
CA GLU A 187 24.21 -7.66 -14.35
C GLU A 187 25.01 -7.86 -13.05
N ALA A 188 25.62 -6.80 -12.52
CA ALA A 188 26.41 -6.88 -11.29
C ALA A 188 25.53 -7.08 -10.06
N GLY A 189 24.35 -6.44 -10.03
CA GLY A 189 23.33 -6.64 -9.01
C GLY A 189 22.79 -8.07 -9.00
N PHE A 190 22.35 -8.58 -10.15
CA PHE A 190 21.78 -9.92 -10.28
C PHE A 190 22.78 -11.03 -9.92
N ARG A 191 24.05 -10.92 -10.30
CA ARG A 191 25.10 -11.91 -9.96
C ARG A 191 25.21 -12.21 -8.45
N ARG A 192 24.79 -11.29 -7.57
CA ARG A 192 24.77 -11.50 -6.11
C ARG A 192 23.70 -12.51 -5.66
N MET A 193 22.69 -12.74 -6.50
CA MET A 193 21.53 -13.60 -6.23
C MET A 193 21.28 -14.67 -7.31
N ALA A 194 22.08 -14.66 -8.39
CA ALA A 194 21.87 -15.50 -9.56
C ALA A 194 21.94 -17.00 -9.20
N PRO A 195 20.92 -17.79 -9.56
CA PRO A 195 21.03 -19.24 -9.54
C PRO A 195 22.13 -19.72 -10.51
N PRO A 196 22.74 -20.89 -10.27
CA PRO A 196 23.76 -21.43 -11.17
C PRO A 196 23.29 -21.50 -12.63
N GLY A 197 24.08 -20.94 -13.54
CA GLY A 197 23.80 -20.98 -14.98
C GLY A 197 22.81 -19.93 -15.50
N ARG A 198 22.32 -19.01 -14.65
CA ARG A 198 21.45 -17.89 -15.06
C ARG A 198 22.28 -16.64 -15.32
N ALA A 199 22.10 -16.01 -16.49
CA ALA A 199 22.79 -14.76 -16.83
C ALA A 199 21.96 -13.54 -16.41
N THR A 200 20.63 -13.61 -16.54
CA THR A 200 19.69 -12.55 -16.16
C THR A 200 18.54 -13.13 -15.35
N VAL A 201 17.81 -12.28 -14.61
CA VAL A 201 16.62 -12.69 -13.87
C VAL A 201 15.51 -13.25 -14.78
N LEU A 202 15.48 -12.83 -16.06
CA LEU A 202 14.53 -13.33 -17.05
C LEU A 202 14.87 -14.74 -17.56
N ASP A 203 16.08 -15.24 -17.30
CA ASP A 203 16.46 -16.61 -17.61
C ASP A 203 16.04 -17.59 -16.51
N CYS A 204 15.56 -17.09 -15.36
CA CYS A 204 15.13 -17.89 -14.23
C CYS A 204 13.73 -18.49 -14.46
N THR A 205 13.50 -19.67 -13.89
CA THR A 205 12.16 -20.26 -13.75
C THR A 205 11.33 -19.47 -12.74
N ARG A 206 10.00 -19.61 -12.80
CA ARG A 206 9.04 -19.08 -11.82
C ARG A 206 9.45 -19.36 -10.38
N ALA A 207 9.90 -20.58 -10.09
CA ALA A 207 10.31 -20.98 -8.74
C ALA A 207 11.61 -20.27 -8.29
N GLU A 208 12.59 -20.13 -9.18
CA GLU A 208 13.82 -19.37 -8.90
C GLU A 208 13.52 -17.89 -8.67
N VAL A 209 12.69 -17.27 -9.51
CA VAL A 209 12.27 -15.87 -9.35
C VAL A 209 11.52 -15.68 -8.03
N ARG A 210 10.57 -16.56 -7.70
CA ARG A 210 9.87 -16.52 -6.41
C ARG A 210 10.84 -16.57 -5.24
N ALA A 211 11.81 -17.50 -5.25
CA ALA A 211 12.79 -17.62 -4.17
C ALA A 211 13.73 -16.40 -4.03
N ILE A 212 14.16 -15.82 -5.16
CA ILE A 212 14.93 -14.57 -5.21
C ILE A 212 14.11 -13.45 -4.56
N LEU A 213 12.85 -13.28 -4.95
CA LEU A 213 12.02 -12.18 -4.48
C LEU A 213 11.55 -12.35 -3.04
N GLN A 214 11.27 -13.57 -2.58
CA GLN A 214 11.08 -13.86 -1.15
C GLN A 214 12.31 -13.41 -0.33
N ARG A 215 13.53 -13.63 -0.83
CA ARG A 215 14.75 -13.11 -0.16
C ARG A 215 14.78 -11.57 -0.14
N ARG A 216 14.36 -10.91 -1.22
CA ARG A 216 14.26 -9.43 -1.24
C ARG A 216 13.23 -8.93 -0.25
N TYR A 217 12.06 -9.55 -0.14
CA TYR A 217 11.06 -9.20 0.86
C TYR A 217 11.66 -9.22 2.28
N ARG A 218 12.39 -10.27 2.65
CA ARG A 218 13.07 -10.34 3.96
C ARG A 218 14.12 -9.23 4.15
N ALA A 219 14.78 -8.81 3.08
CA ALA A 219 15.75 -7.72 3.13
C ALA A 219 15.07 -6.35 3.32
N PHE A 220 13.94 -6.10 2.67
CA PHE A 220 13.17 -4.85 2.81
C PHE A 220 12.39 -4.78 4.14
N TRP A 221 11.86 -5.91 4.61
CA TRP A 221 10.99 -5.97 5.79
C TRP A 221 11.76 -6.17 7.11
N LYS A 222 13.09 -6.24 7.07
CA LYS A 222 13.94 -6.25 8.27
C LYS A 222 13.93 -4.95 9.06
N ILE A 223 13.30 -3.90 8.53
CA ILE A 223 13.24 -2.60 9.19
C ILE A 223 12.27 -2.67 10.38
N ASP A 224 12.82 -2.57 11.59
CA ASP A 224 12.08 -2.74 12.85
C ASP A 224 10.77 -1.94 12.90
N ALA A 225 10.80 -0.69 12.46
CA ALA A 225 9.63 0.17 12.49
C ALA A 225 8.52 -0.29 11.54
N LEU A 226 8.87 -0.78 10.34
CA LEU A 226 7.90 -1.36 9.41
C LEU A 226 7.32 -2.67 9.97
N ALA A 227 8.18 -3.55 10.49
CA ALA A 227 7.77 -4.80 11.12
C ALA A 227 6.83 -4.55 12.31
N GLN A 228 7.14 -3.56 13.15
CA GLN A 228 6.29 -3.16 14.27
C GLN A 228 4.93 -2.64 13.81
N LEU A 229 4.89 -1.76 12.79
CA LEU A 229 3.62 -1.26 12.24
C LEU A 229 2.74 -2.40 11.76
N MET A 230 3.29 -3.34 10.98
CA MET A 230 2.52 -4.48 10.47
C MET A 230 2.09 -5.46 11.57
N ALA A 231 2.86 -5.58 12.65
CA ALA A 231 2.50 -6.43 13.78
C ALA A 231 1.42 -5.81 14.68
N ASP A 232 1.41 -4.49 14.83
CA ASP A 232 0.54 -3.75 15.76
C ASP A 232 -0.70 -3.11 15.11
N LEU A 233 -0.77 -3.07 13.78
CA LEU A 233 -1.88 -2.47 13.04
C LEU A 233 -2.42 -3.43 11.97
N PRO A 234 -3.76 -3.55 11.84
CA PRO A 234 -4.38 -4.06 10.64
C PRO A 234 -3.78 -3.40 9.39
N THR A 235 -3.14 -4.20 8.55
CA THR A 235 -2.42 -3.70 7.37
C THR A 235 -2.94 -4.35 6.10
N LEU A 236 -3.35 -3.52 5.15
CA LEU A 236 -3.60 -3.89 3.77
C LEU A 236 -2.40 -3.48 2.92
N CYS A 237 -1.97 -4.33 1.99
CA CYS A 237 -0.97 -3.95 1.00
C CYS A 237 -1.48 -4.15 -0.43
N MET A 238 -0.95 -3.32 -1.32
CA MET A 238 -1.29 -3.25 -2.73
C MET A 238 -0.06 -3.60 -3.55
N LEU A 239 -0.26 -4.33 -4.65
CA LEU A 239 0.79 -4.57 -5.64
C LEU A 239 1.05 -3.29 -6.44
N ASP A 240 2.30 -2.89 -6.61
CA ASP A 240 2.71 -1.89 -7.59
C ASP A 240 3.82 -2.40 -8.51
N ASP A 241 4.37 -1.54 -9.34
CA ASP A 241 5.30 -1.91 -10.39
C ASP A 241 6.64 -2.39 -9.85
N HIS A 242 7.22 -1.79 -8.81
CA HIS A 242 8.53 -2.19 -8.31
C HIS A 242 8.55 -3.57 -7.61
N GLU A 243 7.39 -4.13 -7.25
CA GLU A 243 7.24 -5.56 -6.95
C GLU A 243 7.56 -6.48 -8.14
N LEU A 244 7.57 -5.93 -9.37
CA LEU A 244 7.99 -6.56 -10.61
C LEU A 244 9.21 -5.86 -11.23
N VAL A 245 9.04 -4.67 -11.79
CA VAL A 245 10.06 -3.80 -12.38
C VAL A 245 9.45 -2.40 -12.58
N ASP A 246 10.24 -1.35 -12.46
CA ASP A 246 9.83 0.03 -12.77
C ASP A 246 9.01 0.10 -14.06
N ASN A 247 7.85 0.75 -13.98
CA ASN A 247 6.86 0.90 -15.03
C ASN A 247 6.30 -0.41 -15.61
N PHE A 248 6.22 -1.49 -14.82
CA PHE A 248 5.72 -2.78 -15.29
C PHE A 248 4.36 -2.66 -16.00
N GLY A 249 4.24 -3.37 -17.12
CA GLY A 249 3.06 -3.34 -17.99
C GLY A 249 2.88 -2.07 -18.84
N SER A 250 3.81 -1.10 -18.81
CA SER A 250 3.84 0.03 -19.76
C SER A 250 4.54 -0.31 -21.08
N ASP A 251 5.47 -1.27 -21.08
CA ASP A 251 6.16 -1.77 -22.27
C ASP A 251 5.52 -3.09 -22.77
N PRO A 252 5.10 -3.20 -24.05
CA PRO A 252 4.56 -4.44 -24.62
C PRO A 252 5.47 -5.68 -24.45
N GLN A 253 6.79 -5.50 -24.29
CA GLN A 253 7.70 -6.62 -24.06
C GLN A 253 7.39 -7.38 -22.76
N HIS A 254 6.80 -6.70 -21.76
CA HIS A 254 6.43 -7.30 -20.48
C HIS A 254 5.36 -8.39 -20.62
N ALA A 255 4.59 -8.39 -21.71
CA ALA A 255 3.61 -9.42 -22.04
C ALA A 255 4.21 -10.59 -22.86
N SER A 256 5.50 -10.54 -23.23
CA SER A 256 6.13 -11.57 -24.06
C SER A 256 6.41 -12.86 -23.28
N PRO A 257 6.54 -14.02 -23.95
CA PRO A 257 6.91 -15.29 -23.29
C PRO A 257 8.20 -15.22 -22.48
N ARG A 258 9.13 -14.32 -22.84
CA ARG A 258 10.37 -14.09 -22.10
C ARG A 258 10.14 -13.62 -20.66
N TRP A 259 9.04 -12.91 -20.40
CA TRP A 259 8.72 -12.35 -19.09
C TRP A 259 7.78 -13.25 -18.27
N ALA A 260 7.19 -14.28 -18.88
CA ALA A 260 6.12 -15.08 -18.25
C ALA A 260 6.55 -15.73 -16.92
N GLU A 261 7.73 -16.35 -16.89
CA GLU A 261 8.28 -16.98 -15.68
C GLU A 261 8.61 -15.95 -14.60
N PHE A 262 9.17 -14.80 -15.01
CA PHE A 262 9.47 -13.69 -14.11
C PHE A 262 8.20 -13.15 -13.44
N VAL A 263 7.20 -12.79 -14.24
CA VAL A 263 5.94 -12.23 -13.76
C VAL A 263 5.24 -13.24 -12.83
N ALA A 264 5.16 -14.51 -13.22
CA ALA A 264 4.53 -15.52 -12.39
C ALA A 264 5.26 -15.70 -11.04
N GLY A 265 6.60 -15.69 -11.04
CA GLY A 265 7.40 -15.80 -9.81
C GLY A 265 7.31 -14.57 -8.91
N ALA A 266 7.28 -13.38 -9.49
CA ALA A 266 7.10 -12.12 -8.77
C ALA A 266 5.74 -12.02 -8.12
N LEU A 267 4.67 -12.34 -8.85
CA LEU A 267 3.32 -12.33 -8.29
C LEU A 267 3.14 -13.40 -7.20
N ASP A 268 3.80 -14.55 -7.31
CA ASP A 268 3.81 -15.55 -6.24
C ASP A 268 4.51 -15.06 -4.98
N ALA A 269 5.66 -14.39 -5.12
CA ALA A 269 6.38 -13.80 -3.98
C ALA A 269 5.58 -12.66 -3.33
N PHE A 270 4.94 -11.81 -4.14
CA PHE A 270 3.99 -10.80 -3.66
C PHE A 270 2.85 -11.46 -2.89
N HIS A 271 2.28 -12.54 -3.40
CA HIS A 271 1.22 -13.24 -2.70
C HIS A 271 1.69 -13.78 -1.36
N ASP A 272 2.85 -14.43 -1.30
CA ASP A 272 3.41 -15.01 -0.07
C ASP A 272 3.61 -13.98 1.04
N TYR A 273 4.06 -12.76 0.71
CA TYR A 273 4.41 -11.75 1.70
C TYR A 273 3.31 -10.73 1.94
N GLN A 274 2.62 -10.32 0.87
CA GLN A 274 1.63 -9.25 0.92
C GLN A 274 0.20 -9.77 0.82
N GLY A 275 -0.07 -10.60 -0.20
CA GLY A 275 -1.41 -11.01 -0.61
C GLY A 275 -2.12 -11.97 0.37
N LEU A 276 -1.39 -12.87 1.05
CA LEU A 276 -1.99 -13.88 1.95
C LEU A 276 -2.82 -13.29 3.10
N ARG A 277 -2.56 -12.04 3.46
CA ARG A 277 -3.35 -11.30 4.46
C ARG A 277 -4.80 -11.07 4.04
N ALA A 278 -5.11 -11.20 2.75
CA ALA A 278 -6.46 -11.03 2.20
C ALA A 278 -6.91 -12.17 1.29
N HIS A 279 -5.97 -12.91 0.67
CA HIS A 279 -6.25 -13.95 -0.33
C HIS A 279 -5.76 -15.31 0.16
N ASP A 280 -6.45 -16.38 -0.22
CA ASP A 280 -6.03 -17.75 0.09
C ASP A 280 -5.11 -18.32 -1.00
N ARG A 281 -4.41 -19.41 -0.68
CA ARG A 281 -3.69 -20.20 -1.69
C ARG A 281 -4.67 -21.15 -2.42
N PRO A 282 -4.48 -21.43 -3.73
CA PRO A 282 -3.51 -20.82 -4.62
C PRO A 282 -3.88 -19.37 -4.99
N ARG A 283 -2.87 -18.60 -5.38
CA ARG A 283 -3.01 -17.20 -5.80
C ARG A 283 -4.02 -17.06 -6.95
N GLY A 284 -4.92 -16.08 -6.86
CA GLY A 284 -5.80 -15.66 -7.96
C GLY A 284 -5.03 -14.94 -9.08
N ALA A 285 -5.72 -14.58 -10.18
CA ALA A 285 -5.08 -13.86 -11.29
C ALA A 285 -4.73 -12.41 -10.94
N ALA A 286 -5.58 -11.75 -10.15
CA ALA A 286 -5.42 -10.37 -9.65
C ALA A 286 -5.72 -10.29 -8.15
N PHE A 287 -5.47 -9.13 -7.54
CA PHE A 287 -5.57 -8.92 -6.10
C PHE A 287 -6.46 -7.74 -5.67
N PRO A 288 -7.65 -7.53 -6.26
CA PRO A 288 -8.56 -6.52 -5.72
C PRO A 288 -8.90 -6.88 -4.27
N THR A 289 -8.74 -5.95 -3.35
CA THR A 289 -8.89 -6.22 -1.92
C THR A 289 -9.80 -5.18 -1.28
N ALA A 290 -10.90 -5.64 -0.70
CA ALA A 290 -11.89 -4.80 -0.05
C ALA A 290 -11.93 -5.04 1.47
N PHE A 291 -12.27 -4.02 2.23
CA PHE A 291 -12.62 -4.15 3.64
C PHE A 291 -13.67 -3.13 4.07
N VAL A 292 -14.31 -3.40 5.20
CA VAL A 292 -15.27 -2.51 5.84
C VAL A 292 -14.83 -2.26 7.29
N TRP A 293 -14.91 -1.01 7.71
CA TRP A 293 -14.59 -0.59 9.07
C TRP A 293 -15.63 0.40 9.56
N GLY A 294 -16.75 -0.10 10.10
CA GLY A 294 -17.88 0.73 10.52
C GLY A 294 -18.44 1.60 9.39
N PRO A 295 -18.30 2.95 9.45
CA PRO A 295 -18.77 3.88 8.41
C PRO A 295 -17.92 3.90 7.13
N LEU A 296 -16.73 3.27 7.16
CA LEU A 296 -15.79 3.26 6.05
C LEU A 296 -15.90 1.95 5.27
N ALA A 297 -15.96 2.04 3.95
CA ALA A 297 -15.62 0.94 3.04
C ALA A 297 -14.41 1.33 2.20
N ALA A 298 -13.49 0.40 1.99
CA ALA A 298 -12.34 0.62 1.14
C ALA A 298 -12.17 -0.53 0.14
N LEU A 299 -11.78 -0.20 -1.08
CA LEU A 299 -11.37 -1.14 -2.12
C LEU A 299 -10.04 -0.67 -2.70
N VAL A 300 -9.09 -1.57 -2.83
CA VAL A 300 -7.81 -1.38 -3.49
C VAL A 300 -7.83 -2.17 -4.78
N LEU A 301 -7.66 -1.49 -5.91
CA LEU A 301 -7.62 -2.11 -7.24
C LEU A 301 -6.19 -2.53 -7.60
N ASP A 302 -6.07 -3.67 -8.24
CA ASP A 302 -4.82 -4.17 -8.80
C ASP A 302 -4.67 -3.72 -10.26
N LEU A 303 -3.80 -2.74 -10.47
CA LEU A 303 -3.52 -2.13 -11.77
C LEU A 303 -2.28 -2.72 -12.45
N ARG A 304 -1.70 -3.81 -11.92
CA ARG A 304 -0.41 -4.35 -12.37
C ARG A 304 -0.46 -5.80 -12.81
N SER A 305 -1.07 -6.70 -12.04
CA SER A 305 -0.94 -8.15 -12.29
C SER A 305 -1.51 -8.61 -13.62
N GLN A 306 -2.54 -7.91 -14.11
CA GLN A 306 -3.22 -8.17 -15.39
C GLN A 306 -3.06 -7.01 -16.37
N ARG A 307 -2.13 -6.08 -16.09
CA ARG A 307 -1.85 -4.96 -16.98
C ARG A 307 -1.24 -5.47 -18.28
N ASN A 308 -1.79 -5.01 -19.40
CA ASN A 308 -1.34 -5.43 -20.73
C ASN A 308 -1.22 -4.22 -21.67
N ALA A 309 -0.02 -4.02 -22.20
CA ALA A 309 0.27 -2.97 -23.18
C ALA A 309 0.33 -3.53 -24.61
N SER A 310 -0.28 -2.78 -25.53
CA SER A 310 -0.15 -2.96 -26.97
C SER A 310 0.21 -1.63 -27.62
N GLU A 311 0.49 -1.62 -28.93
CA GLU A 311 0.76 -0.39 -29.68
C GLU A 311 -0.43 0.59 -29.67
N GLU A 312 -1.67 0.09 -29.51
CA GLU A 312 -2.89 0.89 -29.64
C GLU A 312 -3.55 1.25 -28.31
N ARG A 313 -3.35 0.44 -27.26
CA ARG A 313 -3.98 0.62 -25.95
C ARG A 313 -3.23 -0.08 -24.82
N ILE A 314 -3.45 0.40 -23.60
CA ILE A 314 -3.05 -0.24 -22.35
C ILE A 314 -4.32 -0.60 -21.58
N GLU A 315 -4.50 -1.89 -21.29
CA GLU A 315 -5.53 -2.38 -20.38
C GLU A 315 -4.94 -2.50 -18.98
N LEU A 316 -5.53 -1.80 -18.00
CA LEU A 316 -5.05 -1.81 -16.62
C LEU A 316 -5.66 -2.94 -15.79
N MET A 317 -6.92 -3.28 -16.08
CA MET A 317 -7.71 -4.26 -15.33
C MET A 317 -8.49 -5.15 -16.30
N SER A 318 -8.66 -6.41 -15.90
CA SER A 318 -9.57 -7.35 -16.58
C SER A 318 -11.05 -7.00 -16.36
N GLU A 319 -11.92 -7.55 -17.19
CA GLU A 319 -13.38 -7.44 -17.03
C GLU A 319 -13.87 -7.96 -15.67
N ASP A 320 -13.29 -9.05 -15.16
CA ASP A 320 -13.65 -9.59 -13.85
C ASP A 320 -13.38 -8.57 -12.73
N GLN A 321 -12.24 -7.86 -12.81
CA GLN A 321 -11.92 -6.84 -11.82
C GLN A 321 -12.81 -5.59 -11.96
N TRP A 322 -13.27 -5.26 -13.17
CA TRP A 322 -14.29 -4.22 -13.35
C TRP A 322 -15.62 -4.61 -12.69
N HIS A 323 -16.03 -5.87 -12.76
CA HIS A 323 -17.21 -6.35 -12.04
C HIS A 323 -17.03 -6.28 -10.52
N VAL A 324 -15.83 -6.61 -10.00
CA VAL A 324 -15.52 -6.42 -8.57
C VAL A 324 -15.70 -4.96 -8.13
N LEU A 325 -15.27 -4.00 -8.95
CA LEU A 325 -15.51 -2.58 -8.67
C LEU A 325 -17.00 -2.25 -8.67
N ASP A 326 -17.75 -2.68 -9.69
CA ASP A 326 -19.18 -2.40 -9.81
C ASP A 326 -19.97 -2.99 -8.62
N ASP A 327 -19.73 -4.25 -8.29
CA ASP A 327 -20.35 -4.94 -7.15
C ASP A 327 -20.00 -4.26 -5.82
N PHE A 328 -18.75 -3.80 -5.65
CA PHE A 328 -18.34 -3.08 -4.46
C PHE A 328 -19.03 -1.72 -4.35
N LEU A 329 -19.06 -0.92 -5.41
CA LEU A 329 -19.75 0.38 -5.40
C LEU A 329 -21.23 0.22 -5.04
N ASP A 330 -21.90 -0.78 -5.60
CA ASP A 330 -23.31 -1.07 -5.30
C ASP A 330 -23.52 -1.56 -3.87
N ALA A 331 -22.73 -2.54 -3.40
CA ALA A 331 -22.87 -3.10 -2.06
C ALA A 331 -22.53 -2.10 -0.94
N GLN A 332 -21.75 -1.07 -1.23
CA GLN A 332 -21.26 -0.11 -0.24
C GLN A 332 -21.93 1.27 -0.33
N ARG A 333 -22.97 1.43 -1.16
CA ARG A 333 -23.62 2.72 -1.46
C ARG A 333 -24.10 3.50 -0.25
N GLU A 334 -24.62 2.81 0.76
CA GLU A 334 -25.19 3.41 1.98
C GLU A 334 -24.15 3.78 3.05
N ARG A 335 -22.87 3.46 2.83
CA ARG A 335 -21.83 3.79 3.81
C ARG A 335 -21.44 5.26 3.72
N PRO A 336 -21.18 5.95 4.84
CA PRO A 336 -20.81 7.36 4.82
C PRO A 336 -19.55 7.67 4.00
N VAL A 337 -18.53 6.80 4.04
CA VAL A 337 -17.24 7.05 3.38
C VAL A 337 -16.79 5.84 2.58
N LEU A 338 -16.39 6.10 1.34
CA LEU A 338 -15.77 5.14 0.42
C LEU A 338 -14.35 5.58 0.07
N VAL A 339 -13.39 4.68 0.24
CA VAL A 339 -12.00 4.86 -0.16
C VAL A 339 -11.68 3.93 -1.34
N LEU A 340 -11.17 4.48 -2.43
CA LEU A 340 -10.70 3.70 -3.58
C LEU A 340 -9.19 3.87 -3.74
N GLY A 341 -8.44 2.80 -3.56
CA GLY A 341 -6.99 2.77 -3.78
C GLY A 341 -6.66 2.49 -5.24
N LEU A 342 -5.80 3.33 -5.81
CA LEU A 342 -5.17 3.19 -7.12
C LEU A 342 -3.66 3.27 -6.90
N THR A 343 -2.86 2.45 -7.57
CA THR A 343 -1.38 2.51 -7.43
C THR A 343 -0.87 3.90 -7.81
N VAL A 344 -1.31 4.37 -8.99
CA VAL A 344 -1.04 5.70 -9.52
C VAL A 344 -2.25 6.64 -9.37
N PRO A 345 -2.02 7.92 -8.96
CA PRO A 345 -3.08 8.92 -8.83
C PRO A 345 -3.81 9.17 -10.15
N LEU A 346 -5.15 9.25 -10.10
CA LEU A 346 -6.00 9.53 -11.27
C LEU A 346 -5.63 10.87 -11.93
N LEU A 347 -5.33 11.88 -11.11
CA LEU A 347 -4.94 13.22 -11.54
C LEU A 347 -3.66 13.67 -10.83
N HIS A 348 -2.54 13.59 -11.53
CA HIS A 348 -1.27 14.07 -11.01
C HIS A 348 -0.50 14.92 -12.00
N VAL A 349 -0.49 14.53 -13.28
CA VAL A 349 0.24 15.27 -14.32
C VAL A 349 -0.71 15.71 -15.42
N PRO A 350 -0.68 17.00 -15.83
CA PRO A 350 -1.52 17.49 -16.91
C PRO A 350 -1.33 16.68 -18.21
N GLU A 351 -2.42 16.45 -18.94
CA GLU A 351 -2.44 15.64 -20.17
C GLU A 351 -1.44 16.15 -21.22
N TRP A 352 -1.27 17.47 -21.33
CA TRP A 352 -0.31 18.07 -22.27
C TRP A 352 1.15 17.79 -21.89
N VAL A 353 1.49 17.73 -20.59
CA VAL A 353 2.85 17.39 -20.13
C VAL A 353 3.16 15.93 -20.43
N VAL A 354 2.19 15.04 -20.21
CA VAL A 354 2.33 13.61 -20.57
C VAL A 354 2.45 13.43 -22.08
N THR A 355 1.65 14.16 -22.87
CA THR A 355 1.66 14.09 -24.34
C THR A 355 2.95 14.64 -24.95
N VAL A 356 3.51 15.72 -24.39
CA VAL A 356 4.80 16.26 -24.83
C VAL A 356 5.94 15.35 -24.38
N GLY A 357 5.89 14.85 -23.14
CA GLY A 357 6.88 13.93 -22.58
C GLY A 357 6.93 12.58 -23.32
N SER A 358 5.78 11.99 -23.68
CA SER A 358 5.74 10.70 -24.39
C SER A 358 6.22 10.76 -25.83
N ARG A 359 6.28 11.95 -26.45
CA ARG A 359 6.85 12.15 -27.80
C ARG A 359 8.38 12.17 -27.82
N ILE A 360 9.01 12.43 -26.67
CA ILE A 360 10.47 12.51 -26.52
C ILE A 360 11.02 11.38 -25.64
N ALA A 361 10.16 10.73 -24.86
CA ALA A 361 10.54 9.62 -23.99
C ALA A 361 10.45 8.28 -24.74
N PRO A 362 11.37 7.34 -24.45
CA PRO A 362 11.25 5.97 -24.94
C PRO A 362 9.91 5.35 -24.56
N ALA A 363 9.44 4.40 -25.38
CA ALA A 363 8.35 3.52 -25.00
C ALA A 363 8.66 2.85 -23.65
N GLY A 364 7.67 2.74 -22.76
CA GLY A 364 7.85 2.18 -21.41
C GLY A 364 8.30 3.17 -20.32
N SER A 365 8.42 4.47 -20.62
CA SER A 365 8.74 5.50 -19.60
C SER A 365 7.57 5.79 -18.63
N ALA A 366 7.87 6.45 -17.50
CA ALA A 366 6.90 6.93 -16.49
C ALA A 366 5.73 7.81 -17.02
N ALA A 367 5.76 8.22 -18.29
CA ALA A 367 4.63 8.88 -18.94
C ALA A 367 3.50 7.89 -19.30
N TYR A 368 3.83 6.63 -19.58
CA TYR A 368 2.90 5.56 -20.00
C TYR A 368 2.14 4.93 -18.83
N GLU A 369 2.65 5.10 -17.61
CA GLU A 369 2.02 4.77 -16.31
C GLU A 369 0.69 5.47 -16.07
N ARG A 370 0.54 6.66 -16.65
CA ARG A 370 -0.41 7.64 -16.15
C ARG A 370 -1.77 7.43 -16.77
N TRP A 371 -2.81 7.66 -15.96
CA TRP A 371 -4.19 7.70 -16.43
C TRP A 371 -4.42 8.70 -17.58
N THR A 372 -3.62 9.76 -17.66
CA THR A 372 -3.69 10.77 -18.73
C THR A 372 -2.96 10.38 -20.02
N HIS A 373 -2.29 9.23 -20.07
CA HIS A 373 -1.65 8.75 -21.29
C HIS A 373 -2.71 8.35 -22.34
N PRO A 374 -2.51 8.69 -23.65
CA PRO A 374 -3.50 8.36 -24.69
C PRO A 374 -3.88 6.88 -24.77
N LEU A 375 -2.91 5.97 -24.56
CA LEU A 375 -3.16 4.52 -24.59
C LEU A 375 -4.01 4.03 -23.40
N VAL A 376 -4.04 4.77 -22.29
CA VAL A 376 -4.79 4.43 -21.06
C VAL A 376 -6.17 5.10 -21.03
N ARG A 377 -6.41 6.07 -21.92
CA ARG A 377 -7.61 6.94 -21.92
C ARG A 377 -8.93 6.18 -21.83
N ALA A 378 -9.07 5.07 -22.56
CA ALA A 378 -10.29 4.27 -22.51
C ALA A 378 -10.56 3.69 -21.11
N GLN A 379 -9.53 3.21 -20.41
CA GLN A 379 -9.64 2.70 -19.05
C GLN A 379 -9.92 3.82 -18.04
N ARG A 380 -9.24 4.98 -18.19
CA ARG A 380 -9.50 6.19 -17.38
C ARG A 380 -10.94 6.64 -17.50
N ASP A 381 -11.44 6.74 -18.73
CA ASP A 381 -12.79 7.21 -18.99
C ASP A 381 -13.79 6.19 -18.42
N ARG A 382 -13.54 4.87 -18.58
CA ARG A 382 -14.37 3.82 -17.97
C ARG A 382 -14.46 3.92 -16.45
N LEU A 383 -13.34 4.13 -15.75
CA LEU A 383 -13.32 4.36 -14.30
C LEU A 383 -14.09 5.64 -13.94
N THR A 384 -13.82 6.73 -14.65
CA THR A 384 -14.46 8.03 -14.43
C THR A 384 -15.98 7.93 -14.53
N HIS A 385 -16.50 7.26 -15.57
CA HIS A 385 -17.94 7.09 -15.75
C HIS A 385 -18.59 6.30 -14.60
N ARG A 386 -17.93 5.26 -14.08
CA ARG A 386 -18.41 4.48 -12.93
C ARG A 386 -18.44 5.32 -11.66
N LEU A 387 -17.35 6.05 -11.37
CA LEU A 387 -17.27 6.93 -10.21
C LEU A 387 -18.35 8.01 -10.27
N LEU A 388 -18.58 8.63 -11.42
CA LEU A 388 -19.62 9.64 -11.58
C LEU A 388 -21.03 9.08 -11.44
N SER A 389 -21.29 7.91 -12.06
CA SER A 389 -22.59 7.24 -11.93
C SER A 389 -22.88 6.90 -10.47
N HIS A 390 -21.87 6.42 -9.74
CA HIS A 390 -21.96 6.14 -8.32
C HIS A 390 -22.16 7.42 -7.49
N ARG A 391 -21.40 8.49 -7.76
CA ARG A 391 -21.55 9.79 -7.07
C ARG A 391 -22.96 10.36 -7.21
N ARG A 392 -23.56 10.25 -8.39
CA ARG A 392 -24.94 10.66 -8.67
C ARG A 392 -25.96 9.79 -7.92
N ALA A 393 -25.70 8.49 -7.84
CA ALA A 393 -26.57 7.54 -7.13
C ALA A 393 -26.45 7.64 -5.60
N ALA A 394 -25.32 8.13 -5.08
CA ALA A 394 -25.00 8.16 -3.66
C ALA A 394 -24.49 9.54 -3.18
N PRO A 395 -25.21 10.65 -3.41
CA PRO A 395 -24.67 12.01 -3.22
C PRO A 395 -24.19 12.29 -1.80
N GLN A 396 -24.72 11.58 -0.80
CA GLN A 396 -24.33 11.69 0.62
C GLN A 396 -23.00 11.01 0.97
N GLN A 397 -22.54 10.06 0.16
CA GLN A 397 -21.29 9.35 0.43
C GLN A 397 -20.08 10.21 0.07
N ARG A 398 -19.07 10.23 0.94
CA ARG A 398 -17.76 10.82 0.63
C ARG A 398 -16.91 9.80 -0.11
N VAL A 399 -16.41 10.16 -1.29
CA VAL A 399 -15.48 9.32 -2.06
C VAL A 399 -14.08 9.93 -2.00
N ILE A 400 -13.11 9.11 -1.61
CA ILE A 400 -11.71 9.47 -1.46
C ILE A 400 -10.88 8.50 -2.29
N LEU A 401 -10.14 9.01 -3.27
CA LEU A 401 -9.15 8.26 -4.01
C LEU A 401 -7.82 8.32 -3.26
N VAL A 402 -7.17 7.17 -3.04
CA VAL A 402 -5.86 7.11 -2.39
C VAL A 402 -4.83 6.48 -3.31
N SER A 403 -3.59 6.96 -3.29
CA SER A 403 -2.53 6.48 -4.19
C SER A 403 -1.11 6.73 -3.68
N GLY A 404 -0.14 6.07 -4.33
CA GLY A 404 1.31 6.13 -4.05
C GLY A 404 2.13 6.61 -5.26
N ASP A 405 3.23 5.91 -5.54
CA ASP A 405 4.11 6.01 -6.73
C ASP A 405 4.92 7.33 -6.90
N VAL A 406 4.29 8.49 -6.81
CA VAL A 406 4.86 9.74 -7.38
C VAL A 406 5.85 10.51 -6.50
N HIS A 407 6.29 9.94 -5.38
CA HIS A 407 7.27 10.50 -4.44
C HIS A 407 6.97 11.93 -3.92
N VAL A 408 5.69 12.33 -3.94
CA VAL A 408 5.19 13.55 -3.30
C VAL A 408 3.85 13.30 -2.58
N GLY A 409 3.67 13.92 -1.42
CA GLY A 409 2.38 13.92 -0.73
C GLY A 409 1.47 15.02 -1.28
N THR A 410 0.23 14.71 -1.64
CA THR A 410 -0.73 15.75 -2.08
C THR A 410 -2.14 15.46 -1.58
N VAL A 411 -2.89 16.54 -1.36
CA VAL A 411 -4.34 16.47 -1.09
C VAL A 411 -5.07 17.38 -2.05
N CYS A 412 -5.84 16.79 -2.95
CA CYS A 412 -6.55 17.51 -3.99
C CYS A 412 -8.06 17.30 -3.86
N GLU A 413 -8.81 18.33 -4.19
CA GLU A 413 -10.19 18.22 -4.59
C GLU A 413 -10.24 17.92 -6.09
N ILE A 414 -10.89 16.82 -6.47
CA ILE A 414 -11.20 16.51 -7.88
C ILE A 414 -12.61 16.99 -8.18
N ARG A 415 -12.75 17.77 -9.25
CA ARG A 415 -14.01 18.35 -9.73
C ARG A 415 -14.32 17.83 -11.13
N PHE A 416 -15.57 17.43 -11.34
CA PHE A 416 -16.08 16.98 -12.63
C PHE A 416 -17.26 17.85 -13.02
N ASP A 417 -17.09 18.77 -13.97
CA ASP A 417 -18.11 19.75 -14.36
C ASP A 417 -18.95 20.27 -13.15
N ASP A 418 -20.27 20.02 -13.13
CA ASP A 418 -21.21 20.43 -12.07
C ASP A 418 -21.47 19.33 -11.00
N GLU A 419 -20.65 18.29 -10.94
CA GLU A 419 -20.80 17.16 -10.01
C GLU A 419 -20.20 17.43 -8.63
N LEU A 420 -20.62 16.63 -7.65
CA LEU A 420 -20.06 16.69 -6.30
C LEU A 420 -18.57 16.30 -6.31
N PRO A 421 -17.70 17.11 -5.67
CA PRO A 421 -16.26 16.86 -5.69
C PRO A 421 -15.88 15.60 -4.91
N MET A 422 -14.78 14.99 -5.32
CA MET A 422 -14.12 13.88 -4.63
C MET A 422 -12.78 14.36 -4.06
N LEU A 423 -12.22 13.61 -3.10
CA LEU A 423 -10.85 13.83 -2.65
C LEU A 423 -9.89 12.90 -3.37
N GLN A 424 -8.67 13.37 -3.63
CA GLN A 424 -7.53 12.52 -3.92
C GLN A 424 -6.43 12.79 -2.91
N VAL A 425 -5.97 11.74 -2.24
CA VAL A 425 -4.89 11.79 -1.26
C VAL A 425 -3.75 10.93 -1.79
N VAL A 426 -2.62 11.55 -2.03
CA VAL A 426 -1.39 10.87 -2.43
C VAL A 426 -0.43 10.92 -1.25
N SER A 427 0.15 9.78 -0.90
CA SER A 427 1.20 9.74 0.12
C SER A 427 2.35 8.84 -0.32
N SER A 428 3.36 9.49 -0.88
CA SER A 428 4.59 8.87 -1.35
C SER A 428 5.73 9.88 -1.20
N ALA A 429 6.94 9.54 -0.75
CA ALA A 429 7.40 8.25 -0.27
C ALA A 429 7.50 8.20 1.27
N VAL A 430 7.41 7.01 1.87
CA VAL A 430 7.64 6.84 3.31
C VAL A 430 9.13 6.72 3.67
N SER A 431 9.94 6.14 2.77
CA SER A 431 11.40 6.04 2.94
C SER A 431 12.22 6.22 1.66
N ASN A 432 11.61 6.15 0.46
CA ASN A 432 12.31 6.44 -0.79
C ASN A 432 12.69 7.93 -0.92
N LEU A 433 13.95 8.25 -0.61
CA LEU A 433 14.48 9.61 -0.74
C LEU A 433 15.09 9.82 -2.12
N GLU A 434 14.29 10.37 -3.03
CA GLU A 434 14.75 10.80 -4.34
C GLU A 434 15.70 12.00 -4.32
N ASN A 435 16.41 12.16 -5.44
CA ASN A 435 17.19 13.35 -5.71
C ASN A 435 16.30 14.61 -5.68
N VAL A 436 16.86 15.70 -5.12
CA VAL A 436 16.21 17.01 -4.97
C VAL A 436 15.58 17.51 -6.27
N ALA A 437 16.24 17.31 -7.41
CA ALA A 437 15.72 17.75 -8.71
C ALA A 437 14.39 17.08 -9.06
N VAL A 438 14.27 15.77 -8.84
CA VAL A 438 13.05 15.00 -9.14
C VAL A 438 11.93 15.44 -8.19
N ARG A 439 12.22 15.55 -6.89
CA ARG A 439 11.25 16.03 -5.88
C ARG A 439 10.69 17.41 -6.18
N VAL A 440 11.55 18.34 -6.62
CA VAL A 440 11.14 19.69 -7.04
C VAL A 440 10.30 19.63 -8.32
N GLY A 441 10.66 18.78 -9.27
CA GLY A 441 9.91 18.53 -10.50
C GLY A 441 8.50 18.01 -10.24
N SER A 442 8.36 16.91 -9.49
CA SER A 442 7.06 16.29 -9.16
C SER A 442 6.14 17.25 -8.40
N SER A 443 6.70 18.03 -7.47
CA SER A 443 5.92 19.05 -6.72
C SER A 443 5.38 20.13 -7.65
N LYS A 444 6.21 20.67 -8.55
CA LYS A 444 5.79 21.70 -9.51
C LYS A 444 4.71 21.19 -10.46
N ILE A 445 4.78 19.92 -10.86
CA ILE A 445 3.77 19.32 -11.74
C ILE A 445 2.40 19.26 -11.04
N ALA A 446 2.36 18.89 -9.76
CA ALA A 446 1.12 18.87 -8.99
C ALA A 446 0.49 20.28 -8.84
N GLU A 447 1.31 21.33 -8.76
CA GLU A 447 0.86 22.72 -8.68
C GLU A 447 0.21 23.23 -9.98
N LEU A 448 0.44 22.57 -11.12
CA LEU A 448 -0.10 22.98 -12.42
C LEU A 448 -1.62 22.77 -12.56
N GLY A 449 -2.27 22.10 -11.59
CA GLY A 449 -3.71 21.83 -11.63
C GLY A 449 -4.07 20.90 -12.78
N PRO A 450 -3.72 19.60 -12.70
CA PRO A 450 -3.93 18.68 -13.81
C PRO A 450 -5.42 18.59 -14.17
N GLU A 451 -5.69 18.56 -15.46
CA GLU A 451 -7.01 18.40 -16.03
C GLU A 451 -6.99 17.39 -17.18
N PHE A 452 -8.15 16.78 -17.44
CA PHE A 452 -8.41 15.99 -18.64
C PHE A 452 -9.88 16.10 -19.04
N GLU A 453 -10.18 15.72 -20.28
CA GLU A 453 -11.53 15.58 -20.79
C GLU A 453 -11.78 14.13 -21.25
N THR A 454 -12.90 13.55 -20.82
CA THR A 454 -13.31 12.21 -21.29
C THR A 454 -13.77 12.27 -22.75
N ALA A 455 -13.81 11.12 -23.43
CA ALA A 455 -14.39 11.03 -24.78
C ALA A 455 -15.88 11.44 -24.83
N ALA A 456 -16.58 11.42 -23.69
CA ALA A 456 -17.96 11.87 -23.55
C ALA A 456 -18.10 13.38 -23.26
N GLY A 457 -16.98 14.13 -23.23
CA GLY A 457 -16.97 15.58 -23.01
C GLY A 457 -17.03 16.01 -21.54
N VAL A 458 -16.85 15.08 -20.59
CA VAL A 458 -16.80 15.42 -19.16
C VAL A 458 -15.43 15.96 -18.81
N ARG A 459 -15.37 17.19 -18.29
CA ARG A 459 -14.11 17.82 -17.87
C ARG A 459 -13.82 17.52 -16.41
N CYS A 460 -12.61 17.07 -16.15
CA CYS A 460 -12.13 16.69 -14.84
C CYS A 460 -10.88 17.51 -14.50
N SER A 461 -10.85 18.16 -13.34
CA SER A 461 -9.71 18.94 -12.86
C SER A 461 -9.39 18.65 -11.40
N ALA A 462 -8.12 18.73 -11.02
CA ALA A 462 -7.68 18.67 -9.64
C ALA A 462 -7.23 20.05 -9.15
N LYS A 463 -7.65 20.41 -7.94
CA LYS A 463 -7.18 21.59 -7.22
C LYS A 463 -6.61 21.17 -5.87
N LEU A 464 -5.36 21.57 -5.60
CA LEU A 464 -4.76 21.38 -4.28
C LEU A 464 -5.59 22.09 -3.21
N LEU A 465 -5.86 21.39 -2.11
CA LEU A 465 -6.53 21.99 -0.97
C LEU A 465 -5.60 22.95 -0.22
N PRO A 466 -6.10 24.13 0.20
CA PRO A 466 -5.37 24.97 1.14
C PRO A 466 -5.28 24.28 2.50
N GLY A 467 -4.17 24.47 3.20
CA GLY A 467 -4.04 24.00 4.57
C GLY A 467 -4.63 24.98 5.59
N CYS A 468 -4.93 24.51 6.80
CA CYS A 468 -5.37 25.34 7.93
C CYS A 468 -4.26 25.48 9.00
N ASP A 469 -4.42 26.44 9.92
CA ASP A 469 -3.58 26.60 11.12
C ASP A 469 -2.05 26.61 10.86
N GLY A 470 -1.64 27.19 9.73
CA GLY A 470 -0.23 27.24 9.31
C GLY A 470 0.35 25.91 8.81
N LYS A 471 -0.48 24.86 8.68
CA LYS A 471 -0.12 23.53 8.15
C LYS A 471 -0.45 23.43 6.68
N THR A 472 0.35 24.12 5.85
CA THR A 472 0.03 24.38 4.44
C THR A 472 0.92 23.65 3.44
N SER A 473 1.71 22.65 3.86
CA SER A 473 2.65 21.95 2.97
C SER A 473 1.97 20.97 2.01
N ASN A 474 1.29 21.50 1.00
CA ASN A 474 0.61 20.75 -0.06
C ASN A 474 0.91 21.41 -1.42
N PRO A 475 1.83 20.87 -2.23
CA PRO A 475 2.42 19.54 -2.12
C PRO A 475 3.43 19.37 -0.97
N HIS A 476 3.47 18.17 -0.39
CA HIS A 476 4.44 17.74 0.62
C HIS A 476 5.62 17.02 -0.05
N ARG A 477 6.68 17.78 -0.31
CA ARG A 477 7.84 17.34 -1.11
C ARG A 477 8.83 16.40 -0.42
N HIS A 478 8.68 16.12 0.87
CA HIS A 478 9.59 15.30 1.66
C HIS A 478 8.96 13.92 1.93
N LEU A 479 9.68 13.04 2.63
CA LEU A 479 9.09 11.80 3.12
C LEU A 479 7.80 12.11 3.87
N ASN A 480 6.76 11.34 3.58
CA ASN A 480 5.45 11.55 4.17
C ASN A 480 4.66 10.26 4.39
N ALA A 481 3.67 10.39 5.28
CA ALA A 481 2.60 9.44 5.48
C ALA A 481 1.28 10.22 5.61
N GLY A 482 0.20 9.70 5.04
CA GLY A 482 -1.11 10.33 5.09
C GLY A 482 -1.95 9.81 6.24
N LEU A 483 -2.76 10.68 6.84
CA LEU A 483 -3.82 10.32 7.78
C LEU A 483 -5.16 10.81 7.22
N ILE A 484 -6.14 9.91 7.12
CA ILE A 484 -7.52 10.19 6.76
C ILE A 484 -8.36 9.92 8.02
N GLU A 485 -8.84 10.99 8.64
CA GLU A 485 -9.56 10.97 9.89
C GLU A 485 -11.04 11.14 9.63
N LEU A 486 -11.83 10.15 10.06
CA LEU A 486 -13.28 10.21 10.07
C LEU A 486 -13.72 10.57 11.49
N GLN A 487 -14.46 11.66 11.63
CA GLN A 487 -15.00 12.11 12.91
C GLN A 487 -16.52 12.19 12.83
N ARG A 488 -17.21 11.60 13.80
CA ARG A 488 -18.67 11.67 13.89
C ARG A 488 -19.08 13.11 14.23
N HIS A 489 -20.10 13.61 13.54
CA HIS A 489 -20.63 14.96 13.74
C HIS A 489 -22.15 14.95 13.52
N GLY A 490 -22.91 14.92 14.62
CA GLY A 490 -24.35 14.62 14.57
C GLY A 490 -24.59 13.22 14.03
N ASP A 491 -25.51 13.09 13.07
CA ASP A 491 -25.82 11.82 12.40
C ASP A 491 -24.87 11.49 11.24
N GLY A 492 -23.92 12.38 10.92
CA GLY A 492 -23.00 12.26 9.79
C GLY A 492 -21.54 12.05 10.18
N TRP A 493 -20.69 11.94 9.17
CA TRP A 493 -19.23 11.83 9.31
C TRP A 493 -18.52 12.93 8.55
N GLN A 494 -17.60 13.62 9.23
CA GLN A 494 -16.67 14.56 8.63
C GLN A 494 -15.35 13.87 8.33
N VAL A 495 -14.67 14.34 7.29
CA VAL A 495 -13.35 13.84 6.90
C VAL A 495 -12.33 14.94 7.11
N ARG A 496 -11.17 14.61 7.66
CA ARG A 496 -10.01 15.50 7.75
C ARG A 496 -8.79 14.74 7.25
N VAL A 497 -8.02 15.34 6.36
CA VAL A 497 -6.81 14.73 5.78
C VAL A 497 -5.58 15.49 6.26
N ARG A 498 -4.57 14.75 6.69
CA ARG A 498 -3.27 15.30 7.10
C ARG A 498 -2.14 14.59 6.39
N LEU A 499 -1.09 15.33 6.07
CA LEU A 499 0.19 14.75 5.64
C LEU A 499 1.22 14.98 6.75
N LEU A 500 1.76 13.89 7.25
CA LEU A 500 2.88 13.88 8.17
C LEU A 500 4.17 14.00 7.37
N GLY A 501 5.17 14.67 7.94
CA GLY A 501 6.55 14.64 7.50
C GLY A 501 7.48 14.66 8.70
N ILE A 502 8.78 14.90 8.48
CA ILE A 502 9.72 15.08 9.58
C ILE A 502 9.75 16.55 10.03
N GLY A 503 9.45 16.77 11.31
CA GLY A 503 9.55 18.05 11.98
C GLY A 503 10.90 18.26 12.67
N GLU A 504 10.98 19.33 13.47
CA GLU A 504 12.16 19.59 14.30
C GLU A 504 12.41 18.44 15.28
N GLY A 505 13.67 18.10 15.52
CA GLY A 505 14.04 17.04 16.45
C GLY A 505 13.90 15.61 15.94
N HIS A 506 13.59 15.39 14.65
CA HIS A 506 13.35 14.08 14.02
C HIS A 506 12.06 13.38 14.50
N GLU A 507 11.07 14.14 14.97
CA GLU A 507 9.73 13.62 15.24
C GLU A 507 8.83 13.76 14.00
N ALA A 508 7.87 12.85 13.82
CA ALA A 508 6.85 13.03 12.80
C ALA A 508 5.92 14.18 13.19
N ALA A 509 5.73 15.13 12.27
CA ALA A 509 4.93 16.31 12.49
C ALA A 509 3.94 16.52 11.33
N ILE A 510 2.79 17.11 11.65
CA ILE A 510 1.80 17.50 10.63
C ILE A 510 2.39 18.66 9.82
N GLY A 511 2.64 18.42 8.54
CA GLY A 511 3.07 19.41 7.56
C GLY A 511 1.91 20.00 6.77
N PHE A 512 0.87 19.20 6.53
CA PHE A 512 -0.38 19.64 5.91
C PHE A 512 -1.59 19.18 6.72
N ASP A 513 -2.60 20.05 6.82
CA ASP A 513 -3.88 19.76 7.42
C ASP A 513 -5.01 20.41 6.62
N SER A 514 -5.95 19.60 6.09
CA SER A 514 -7.07 20.12 5.30
C SER A 514 -8.10 20.91 6.12
N GLY A 515 -8.04 20.81 7.45
CA GLY A 515 -9.18 21.10 8.32
C GLY A 515 -10.33 20.09 8.12
N PRO A 516 -11.41 20.20 8.89
CA PRO A 516 -12.58 19.37 8.68
C PRO A 516 -13.24 19.73 7.36
N TRP A 517 -13.39 18.76 6.47
CA TRP A 517 -14.31 18.86 5.37
C TRP A 517 -15.74 18.69 5.90
N PRO A 518 -16.68 19.58 5.52
CA PRO A 518 -18.05 19.50 6.00
C PRO A 518 -18.65 18.13 5.63
N PRO A 519 -19.73 17.68 6.29
CA PRO A 519 -20.49 16.52 5.83
C PRO A 519 -20.92 16.73 4.36
N ALA A 520 -21.16 15.65 3.61
CA ALA A 520 -21.82 15.81 2.32
C ALA A 520 -23.15 16.56 2.56
N PRO A 521 -23.54 17.49 1.66
CA PRO A 521 -24.77 18.24 1.85
C PRO A 521 -25.92 17.23 1.92
N SER A 522 -26.64 17.19 3.05
CA SER A 522 -27.92 16.52 3.15
C SER A 522 -28.78 16.99 1.97
N GLY A 523 -29.33 16.06 1.19
CA GLY A 523 -30.11 16.38 0.00
C GLY A 523 -31.26 17.36 0.27
N PRO A 524 -31.89 17.90 -0.78
CA PRO A 524 -33.02 18.81 -0.64
C PRO A 524 -34.16 18.23 0.23
#